data_AF-A0A6V8L4J3-F1
#
_entry.id   AF-A0A6V8L4J3-F1
#
_cell.length_a   1.000
_cell.length_b   1.000
_cell.length_c   1.000
_cell.angle_alpha   90.00
_cell.angle_beta   90.00
_cell.angle_gamma   90.00
#
_symmetry.space_group_name_H-M   'P 1'
#
loop_
_entity.id
_entity.type
_entity.pdbx_description
1 polymer ?
#
loop_
_entity_poly.entity_id
_entity_poly.type
_entity_poly.pdbx_seq_one_letter_code
_entity_poly.pdbx_strand_id
1 'polypeptide(L)'
;MLKPKYDAGEYVKGPDQSVPDWDNTQAGTIFEQMMTQQNGKIDGVLAANDGLGNAAIQVLKKNKLNGKVPVTGQDATVQGLQNILAGDQCMTVYKAIKQEADAAAGLAIALAKGETKDTGQSVKDPESGRTVPSVLLTPVSITKDNVKDVVADGFVTKAELCTGAYATLCTQAGIS
;
A
#
# COMPACT_ATOMS: atom_id res chain seq x y z
N MET A 1 5.74 -10.75 -9.95
CA MET A 1 6.99 -9.98 -10.17
C MET A 1 8.17 -10.55 -9.40
N LEU A 2 8.05 -10.92 -8.11
CA LEU A 2 9.19 -11.44 -7.33
C LEU A 2 9.46 -12.94 -7.46
N LYS A 3 8.45 -13.76 -7.79
CA LYS A 3 8.62 -15.22 -7.94
C LYS A 3 9.81 -15.60 -8.84
N PRO A 4 9.99 -15.00 -10.05
CA PRO A 4 11.16 -15.32 -10.88
C PRO A 4 12.51 -15.00 -10.22
N LYS A 5 12.58 -13.96 -9.37
CA LYS A 5 13.80 -13.59 -8.64
C LYS A 5 14.15 -14.60 -7.55
N TYR A 6 13.14 -15.12 -6.85
CA TYR A 6 13.30 -16.22 -5.91
C TYR A 6 13.68 -17.52 -6.62
N ASP A 7 12.99 -17.85 -7.72
CA ASP A 7 13.25 -19.06 -8.50
C ASP A 7 14.67 -19.07 -9.09
N ALA A 8 15.20 -17.89 -9.46
CA ALA A 8 16.56 -17.72 -9.96
C ALA A 8 17.64 -17.70 -8.86
N GLY A 9 17.25 -17.72 -7.58
CA GLY A 9 18.17 -17.61 -6.44
C GLY A 9 18.81 -16.22 -6.26
N GLU A 10 18.32 -15.21 -6.99
CA GLU A 10 18.79 -13.82 -6.84
C GLU A 10 18.35 -13.25 -5.49
N TYR A 11 17.14 -13.60 -5.05
CA TYR A 11 16.61 -13.27 -3.72
C TYR A 11 16.32 -14.53 -2.92
N VAL A 12 16.46 -14.43 -1.61
CA VAL A 12 16.01 -15.46 -0.65
C VAL A 12 14.67 -15.01 -0.10
N LYS A 13 13.66 -15.90 -0.13
CA LYS A 13 12.37 -15.60 0.49
C LYS A 13 12.56 -15.55 2.02
N GLY A 14 12.26 -14.39 2.60
CA GLY A 14 12.25 -14.20 4.05
C GLY A 14 11.07 -14.89 4.75
N PRO A 15 10.95 -14.73 6.07
CA PRO A 15 9.78 -15.17 6.80
C PRO A 15 8.52 -14.46 6.30
N ASP A 16 7.38 -15.15 6.38
CA ASP A 16 6.11 -14.73 5.80
C ASP A 16 4.98 -15.03 6.80
N GLN A 17 4.23 -14.01 7.19
CA GLN A 17 3.07 -14.16 8.08
C GLN A 17 1.99 -13.14 7.73
N SER A 18 0.74 -13.60 7.80
CA SER A 18 -0.42 -12.73 7.79
C SER A 18 -0.53 -11.97 9.12
N VAL A 19 -0.91 -10.70 9.05
CA VAL A 19 -1.25 -9.92 10.25
C VAL A 19 -2.75 -10.01 10.48
N PRO A 20 -3.22 -10.58 11.61
CA PRO A 20 -4.64 -10.64 11.93
C PRO A 20 -5.26 -9.24 11.95
N ASP A 21 -6.44 -9.12 11.33
CA ASP A 21 -7.28 -7.91 11.34
C ASP A 21 -6.60 -6.63 10.86
N TRP A 22 -5.47 -6.74 10.14
CA TRP A 22 -4.63 -5.60 9.79
C TRP A 22 -4.16 -4.78 11.00
N ASP A 23 -4.01 -5.43 12.16
CA ASP A 23 -3.65 -4.76 13.40
C ASP A 23 -2.18 -4.31 13.40
N ASN A 24 -1.98 -2.99 13.47
CA ASN A 24 -0.65 -2.39 13.39
C ASN A 24 0.25 -2.75 14.59
N THR A 25 -0.32 -3.03 15.77
CA THR A 25 0.46 -3.41 16.95
C THR A 25 1.00 -4.83 16.81
N GLN A 26 0.16 -5.74 16.33
CA GLN A 26 0.55 -7.10 15.98
C GLN A 26 1.56 -7.11 14.84
N ALA A 27 1.39 -6.28 13.80
CA ALA A 27 2.35 -6.15 12.72
C ALA A 27 3.76 -5.81 13.21
N GLY A 28 3.88 -4.83 14.13
CA GLY A 28 5.15 -4.47 14.73
C GLY A 28 5.78 -5.64 15.51
N THR A 29 4.98 -6.36 16.29
CA THR A 29 5.43 -7.53 17.06
C THR A 29 5.90 -8.67 16.15
N ILE A 30 5.10 -9.00 15.12
CA ILE A 30 5.42 -10.02 14.12
C ILE A 30 6.72 -9.67 13.41
N PHE A 31 6.86 -8.43 12.96
CA PHE A 31 8.06 -8.01 12.24
C PHE A 31 9.31 -7.97 13.14
N GLU A 32 9.18 -7.62 14.42
CA GLU A 32 10.29 -7.69 15.38
C GLU A 32 10.75 -9.14 15.62
N GLN A 33 9.82 -10.10 15.66
CA GLN A 33 10.13 -11.53 15.73
C GLN A 33 10.82 -12.02 14.45
N MET A 34 10.35 -11.60 13.27
CA MET A 34 10.99 -11.91 11.99
C MET A 34 12.42 -11.37 11.92
N MET A 35 12.64 -10.12 12.35
CA MET A 35 13.98 -9.53 12.43
C MET A 35 14.88 -10.33 13.36
N THR A 36 14.37 -10.75 14.52
CA THR A 36 15.13 -11.59 15.46
C THR A 36 15.49 -12.94 14.84
N GLN A 37 14.54 -13.62 14.20
CA GLN A 37 14.75 -14.90 13.52
C GLN A 37 15.83 -14.81 12.43
N GLN A 38 15.89 -13.67 11.73
CA GLN A 38 16.86 -13.42 10.66
C GLN A 38 18.16 -12.76 11.16
N ASN A 39 18.37 -12.66 12.48
CA ASN A 39 19.53 -11.95 13.06
C ASN A 39 19.71 -10.53 12.50
N GLY A 40 18.60 -9.82 12.30
CA GLY A 40 18.55 -8.48 11.73
C GLY A 40 18.81 -8.39 10.22
N LYS A 41 18.95 -9.52 9.52
CA LYS A 41 19.24 -9.56 8.08
C LYS A 41 17.94 -9.65 7.27
N ILE A 42 17.25 -8.52 7.13
CA ILE A 42 16.10 -8.36 6.23
C ILE A 42 16.40 -7.24 5.26
N ASP A 43 16.44 -7.57 3.97
CA ASP A 43 16.79 -6.63 2.90
C ASP A 43 15.58 -5.90 2.29
N GLY A 44 14.36 -6.28 2.67
CA GLY A 44 13.14 -5.62 2.20
C GLY A 44 11.90 -6.12 2.92
N VAL A 45 10.89 -5.24 3.04
CA VAL A 45 9.61 -5.56 3.68
C VAL A 45 8.48 -5.33 2.69
N LEU A 46 7.80 -6.42 2.34
CA LEU A 46 6.59 -6.39 1.52
C LEU A 46 5.37 -6.24 2.44
N ALA A 47 5.13 -5.05 2.94
CA ALA A 47 3.94 -4.78 3.75
C ALA A 47 2.71 -4.60 2.84
N ALA A 48 1.61 -5.20 3.27
CA ALA A 48 0.39 -5.30 2.46
C ALA A 48 -0.47 -4.01 2.48
N ASN A 49 -0.23 -3.09 3.41
CA ASN A 49 -0.76 -1.72 3.38
C ASN A 49 0.17 -0.74 4.12
N ASP A 50 -0.17 0.55 4.09
CA ASP A 50 0.63 1.60 4.71
C ASP A 50 0.68 1.51 6.25
N GLY A 51 -0.37 1.05 6.90
CA GLY A 51 -0.41 0.90 8.37
C GLY A 51 0.59 -0.15 8.85
N LEU A 52 0.57 -1.33 8.23
CA LEU A 52 1.52 -2.41 8.51
C LEU A 52 2.94 -2.00 8.10
N GLY A 53 3.07 -1.30 6.96
CA GLY A 53 4.34 -0.72 6.51
C GLY A 53 4.93 0.23 7.55
N ASN A 54 4.12 1.13 8.10
CA ASN A 54 4.55 2.04 9.15
C ASN A 54 4.96 1.28 10.43
N ALA A 55 4.23 0.23 10.83
CA ALA A 55 4.61 -0.59 11.98
C ALA A 55 6.01 -1.21 11.79
N ALA A 56 6.30 -1.75 10.60
CA ALA A 56 7.63 -2.25 10.25
C ALA A 56 8.68 -1.12 10.26
N ILE A 57 8.37 0.06 9.72
CA ILE A 57 9.25 1.23 9.72
C ILE A 57 9.62 1.64 11.16
N GLN A 58 8.71 1.58 12.12
CA GLN A 58 9.04 1.89 13.52
C GLN A 58 10.08 0.92 14.11
N VAL A 59 9.96 -0.37 13.79
CA VAL A 59 10.97 -1.38 14.19
C VAL A 59 12.30 -1.11 13.47
N LEU A 60 12.29 -0.79 12.18
CA LEU A 60 13.48 -0.42 11.44
C LEU A 60 14.17 0.83 12.00
N LYS A 61 13.40 1.85 12.44
CA LYS A 61 13.91 3.05 13.11
C LYS A 61 14.63 2.71 14.40
N LYS A 62 14.05 1.87 15.27
CA LYS A 62 14.70 1.37 16.50
C LYS A 62 16.04 0.69 16.21
N ASN A 63 16.14 0.01 15.07
CA ASN A 63 17.33 -0.71 14.62
C ASN A 63 18.26 0.13 13.70
N LYS A 64 17.95 1.41 13.44
CA LYS A 64 18.73 2.31 12.54
C LYS A 64 18.86 1.79 11.10
N LEU A 65 17.80 1.13 10.63
CA LEU A 65 17.67 0.52 9.30
C LEU A 65 16.61 1.20 8.42
N ASN A 66 15.83 2.16 8.95
CA ASN A 66 14.87 2.93 8.15
C ASN A 66 15.59 3.70 7.03
N GLY A 67 14.97 3.77 5.86
CA GLY A 67 15.57 4.33 4.65
C GLY A 67 16.69 3.50 4.01
N LYS A 68 17.13 2.40 4.65
CA LYS A 68 18.05 1.42 4.06
C LYS A 68 17.32 0.17 3.59
N VAL A 69 16.38 -0.31 4.40
CA VAL A 69 15.49 -1.42 4.06
C VAL A 69 14.25 -0.86 3.36
N PRO A 70 14.00 -1.14 2.08
CA PRO A 70 12.79 -0.70 1.39
C PRO A 70 11.55 -1.35 2.01
N VAL A 71 10.53 -0.52 2.25
CA VAL A 71 9.22 -0.94 2.76
C VAL A 71 8.15 -0.51 1.76
N THR A 72 7.31 -1.44 1.32
CA THR A 72 6.15 -1.15 0.46
C THR A 72 4.92 -0.80 1.30
N GLY A 73 3.87 -0.33 0.63
CA GLY A 73 2.56 -0.15 1.24
C GLY A 73 1.46 -0.07 0.20
N GLN A 74 0.26 0.25 0.66
CA GLN A 74 -0.95 0.38 -0.13
C GLN A 74 -1.92 1.27 0.66
N ASP A 75 -2.81 1.96 -0.07
CA ASP A 75 -3.89 2.84 0.37
C ASP A 75 -3.59 4.34 0.32
N ALA A 76 -2.32 4.75 0.14
CA ALA A 76 -1.93 6.16 0.07
C ALA A 76 -2.43 7.00 1.26
N THR A 77 -2.36 6.42 2.46
CA THR A 77 -2.69 7.12 3.71
C THR A 77 -1.75 8.32 3.91
N VAL A 78 -2.19 9.34 4.65
CA VAL A 78 -1.35 10.50 4.98
C VAL A 78 -0.01 10.06 5.59
N GLN A 79 -0.02 9.07 6.50
CA GLN A 79 1.20 8.53 7.10
C GLN A 79 2.11 7.81 6.08
N GLY A 80 1.53 7.01 5.17
CA GLY A 80 2.29 6.36 4.10
C GLY A 80 2.95 7.37 3.16
N LEU A 81 2.21 8.39 2.73
CA LEU A 81 2.73 9.46 1.87
C LEU A 81 3.81 10.28 2.58
N GLN A 82 3.65 10.57 3.87
CA GLN A 82 4.67 11.21 4.69
C GLN A 82 5.94 10.35 4.83
N ASN A 83 5.79 9.05 5.03
CA ASN A 83 6.92 8.11 5.05
C ASN A 83 7.65 8.07 3.70
N ILE A 84 6.92 8.13 2.58
CA ILE A 84 7.51 8.23 1.23
C ILE A 84 8.30 9.53 1.06
N LEU A 85 7.72 10.66 1.46
CA LEU A 85 8.40 11.96 1.41
C LEU A 85 9.71 11.96 2.22
N ALA A 86 9.68 11.35 3.41
CA ALA A 86 10.82 11.20 4.30
C ALA A 86 11.85 10.14 3.84
N GLY A 87 11.49 9.29 2.87
CA GLY A 87 12.33 8.19 2.40
C GLY A 87 12.31 6.94 3.28
N ASP A 88 11.37 6.85 4.23
CA ASP A 88 11.19 5.70 5.11
C ASP A 88 10.38 4.57 4.44
N GLN A 89 9.53 4.91 3.47
CA GLN A 89 8.73 3.97 2.67
C GLN A 89 9.05 4.20 1.19
N CYS A 90 9.24 3.14 0.40
CA CYS A 90 9.67 3.31 -0.99
C CYS A 90 8.50 3.60 -1.93
N MET A 91 7.32 3.05 -1.64
CA MET A 91 6.12 3.24 -2.45
C MET A 91 4.83 2.91 -1.67
N THR A 92 3.69 3.38 -2.18
CA THR A 92 2.35 2.93 -1.81
C THR A 92 1.48 2.74 -3.04
N VAL A 93 0.56 1.80 -3.01
CA VAL A 93 -0.45 1.64 -4.08
C VAL A 93 -1.66 2.53 -3.79
N TYR A 94 -1.87 3.57 -4.60
CA TYR A 94 -3.08 4.39 -4.57
C TYR A 94 -4.23 3.70 -5.30
N LYS A 95 -5.39 3.66 -4.64
CA LYS A 95 -6.66 3.16 -5.17
C LYS A 95 -7.69 4.26 -5.00
N ALA A 96 -8.16 4.82 -6.11
CA ALA A 96 -9.08 5.95 -6.07
C ALA A 96 -10.45 5.52 -5.54
N ILE A 97 -10.69 5.75 -4.24
CA ILE A 97 -11.93 5.35 -3.55
C ILE A 97 -13.17 5.93 -4.25
N LYS A 98 -13.08 7.16 -4.76
CA LYS A 98 -14.17 7.78 -5.51
C LYS A 98 -14.56 6.96 -6.75
N GLN A 99 -13.57 6.53 -7.54
CA GLN A 99 -13.84 5.74 -8.75
C GLN A 99 -14.44 4.38 -8.39
N GLU A 100 -13.94 3.75 -7.31
CA GLU A 100 -14.45 2.47 -6.82
C GLU A 100 -15.90 2.59 -6.34
N ALA A 101 -16.21 3.64 -5.56
CA ALA A 101 -17.56 3.92 -5.09
C ALA A 101 -18.53 4.25 -6.25
N ASP A 102 -18.09 5.05 -7.23
CA ASP A 102 -18.90 5.40 -8.40
C ASP A 102 -19.21 4.14 -9.24
N ALA A 103 -18.23 3.26 -9.45
CA ALA A 103 -18.42 1.99 -10.14
C ALA A 103 -19.38 1.06 -9.37
N ALA A 104 -19.17 0.90 -8.06
CA ALA A 104 -20.01 0.07 -7.21
C ALA A 104 -21.47 0.56 -7.18
N ALA A 105 -21.69 1.86 -6.98
CA ALA A 105 -23.02 2.48 -7.03
C ALA A 105 -23.66 2.30 -8.40
N GLY A 106 -22.88 2.49 -9.47
CA GLY A 106 -23.33 2.28 -10.84
C GLY A 106 -23.84 0.86 -11.10
N LEU A 107 -23.17 -0.17 -10.58
CA LEU A 107 -23.59 -1.56 -10.68
C LEU A 107 -24.82 -1.84 -9.81
N ALA A 108 -24.84 -1.36 -8.56
CA ALA A 108 -25.96 -1.55 -7.64
C ALA A 108 -27.27 -0.95 -8.20
N ILE A 109 -27.20 0.25 -8.78
CA ILE A 109 -28.36 0.91 -9.41
C ILE A 109 -28.87 0.10 -10.60
N ALA A 110 -27.98 -0.43 -11.44
CA ALA A 110 -28.37 -1.25 -12.59
C ALA A 110 -29.09 -2.53 -12.13
N LEU A 111 -28.52 -3.23 -11.15
CA LEU A 111 -29.14 -4.42 -10.56
C LEU A 111 -30.52 -4.11 -9.97
N ALA A 112 -30.67 -2.99 -9.27
CA ALA A 112 -31.95 -2.56 -8.71
C ALA A 112 -33.02 -2.26 -9.78
N LYS A 113 -32.60 -1.91 -11.00
CA LYS A 113 -33.49 -1.71 -12.17
C LYS A 113 -33.73 -2.99 -12.97
N GLY A 114 -33.14 -4.12 -12.56
CA GLY A 114 -33.16 -5.36 -13.35
C GLY A 114 -32.28 -5.32 -14.60
N GLU A 115 -31.36 -4.36 -14.68
CA GLU A 115 -30.42 -4.19 -15.77
C GLU A 115 -29.10 -4.94 -15.48
N THR A 116 -28.42 -5.37 -16.54
CA THR A 116 -27.05 -5.85 -16.48
C THR A 116 -26.11 -4.83 -17.11
N LYS A 117 -24.96 -4.59 -16.46
CA LYS A 117 -23.90 -3.75 -17.01
C LYS A 117 -22.75 -4.62 -17.50
N ASP A 118 -22.11 -4.18 -18.58
CA ASP A 118 -20.81 -4.71 -18.95
C ASP A 118 -19.79 -4.34 -17.86
N THR A 119 -19.08 -5.35 -17.38
CA THR A 119 -18.08 -5.22 -16.33
C THR A 119 -16.66 -5.33 -16.88
N GLY A 120 -16.51 -5.69 -18.17
CA GLY A 120 -15.25 -5.88 -18.86
C GLY A 120 -14.46 -7.12 -18.45
N GLN A 121 -14.63 -7.61 -17.21
CA GLN A 121 -13.85 -8.72 -16.66
C GLN A 121 -14.68 -9.61 -15.74
N SER A 122 -14.07 -10.71 -15.28
CA SER A 122 -14.66 -11.59 -14.28
C SER A 122 -13.58 -12.14 -13.36
N VAL A 123 -13.95 -12.35 -12.10
CA VAL A 123 -13.06 -12.89 -11.06
C VAL A 123 -13.65 -14.19 -10.54
N LYS A 124 -12.80 -15.17 -10.28
CA LYS A 124 -13.20 -16.38 -9.56
C LYS A 124 -13.21 -16.08 -8.07
N ASP A 125 -14.38 -16.10 -7.48
CA ASP A 125 -14.57 -16.00 -6.03
C ASP A 125 -13.89 -17.22 -5.36
N PRO A 126 -12.89 -17.01 -4.49
CA PRO A 126 -12.18 -18.10 -3.84
C PRO A 126 -13.03 -18.86 -2.81
N GLU A 127 -14.08 -18.26 -2.27
CA GLU A 127 -14.95 -18.88 -1.27
C GLU A 127 -16.07 -19.69 -1.93
N SER A 128 -16.84 -19.07 -2.83
CA SER A 128 -17.94 -19.77 -3.50
C SER A 128 -17.52 -20.56 -4.75
N GLY A 129 -16.30 -20.33 -5.26
CA GLY A 129 -15.79 -20.93 -6.49
C GLY A 129 -16.43 -20.39 -7.78
N ARG A 130 -17.40 -19.47 -7.67
CA ARG A 130 -18.14 -18.92 -8.80
C ARG A 130 -17.31 -17.90 -9.57
N THR A 131 -17.52 -17.84 -10.88
CA THR A 131 -17.03 -16.74 -11.71
C THR A 131 -18.02 -15.59 -11.64
N VAL A 132 -17.57 -14.42 -11.16
CA VAL A 132 -18.39 -13.24 -10.91
C VAL A 132 -17.98 -12.12 -11.86
N PRO A 133 -18.91 -11.57 -12.68
CA PRO A 133 -18.66 -10.37 -13.47
C PRO A 133 -18.20 -9.22 -12.56
N SER A 134 -17.07 -8.60 -12.89
CA SER A 134 -16.35 -7.70 -11.98
C SER A 134 -15.72 -6.54 -12.73
N VAL A 135 -15.84 -5.33 -12.18
CA VAL A 135 -15.08 -4.16 -12.65
C VAL A 135 -13.79 -4.11 -11.86
N LEU A 136 -12.64 -4.25 -12.53
CA LEU A 136 -11.32 -4.09 -11.89
C LEU A 136 -10.70 -2.76 -12.32
N LEU A 137 -10.71 -1.80 -11.40
CA LEU A 137 -10.07 -0.50 -11.62
C LEU A 137 -8.55 -0.66 -11.56
N THR A 138 -7.84 0.21 -12.28
CA THR A 138 -6.39 0.19 -12.33
C THR A 138 -5.82 0.98 -11.15
N PRO A 139 -5.09 0.35 -10.22
CA PRO A 139 -4.42 1.06 -9.15
C PRO A 139 -3.17 1.77 -9.66
N VAL A 140 -2.69 2.78 -8.93
CA VAL A 140 -1.52 3.59 -9.29
C VAL A 140 -0.42 3.41 -8.26
N SER A 141 0.81 3.13 -8.72
CA SER A 141 1.97 3.12 -7.83
C SER A 141 2.39 4.56 -7.54
N ILE A 142 2.40 4.92 -6.25
CA ILE A 142 2.85 6.22 -5.77
C ILE A 142 4.23 6.08 -5.13
N THR A 143 5.14 6.91 -5.59
CA THR A 143 6.51 7.09 -5.09
C THR A 143 6.71 8.57 -4.77
N LYS A 144 7.93 8.94 -4.38
CA LYS A 144 8.28 10.34 -4.13
C LYS A 144 8.08 11.23 -5.37
N ASP A 145 8.21 10.67 -6.57
CA ASP A 145 8.18 11.43 -7.83
C ASP A 145 6.77 11.88 -8.24
N ASN A 146 5.73 11.16 -7.78
CA ASN A 146 4.34 11.39 -8.16
C ASN A 146 3.38 11.51 -6.95
N VAL A 147 3.89 11.70 -5.74
CA VAL A 147 3.09 11.89 -4.52
C VAL A 147 2.08 13.05 -4.63
N LYS A 148 2.42 14.08 -5.42
CA LYS A 148 1.55 15.22 -5.71
C LYS A 148 0.26 14.84 -6.44
N ASP A 149 0.24 13.72 -7.16
CA ASP A 149 -0.91 13.29 -7.94
C ASP A 149 -2.08 12.91 -7.02
N VAL A 150 -1.78 12.36 -5.83
CA VAL A 150 -2.78 12.04 -4.81
C VAL A 150 -3.44 13.30 -4.24
N VAL A 151 -2.67 14.38 -4.10
CA VAL A 151 -3.18 15.69 -3.67
C VAL A 151 -3.98 16.35 -4.80
N ALA A 152 -3.50 16.26 -6.04
CA ALA A 152 -4.18 16.80 -7.22
C ALA A 152 -5.54 16.14 -7.47
N ASP A 153 -5.66 14.83 -7.20
CA ASP A 153 -6.92 14.10 -7.23
C ASP A 153 -7.87 14.47 -6.07
N GLY A 154 -7.38 15.19 -5.07
CA GLY A 154 -8.15 15.61 -3.88
C GLY A 154 -8.37 14.50 -2.86
N PHE A 155 -7.64 13.39 -2.98
CA PHE A 155 -7.76 12.26 -2.04
C PHE A 155 -7.23 12.59 -0.65
N VAL A 156 -6.12 13.32 -0.58
CA VAL A 156 -5.61 13.95 0.64
C VAL A 156 -5.42 15.43 0.42
N THR A 157 -5.63 16.24 1.45
CA THR A 157 -5.36 17.68 1.34
C THR A 157 -3.88 17.98 1.58
N LYS A 158 -3.38 19.05 0.96
CA LYS A 158 -2.05 19.59 1.28
C LYS A 158 -1.93 19.91 2.77
N ALA A 159 -2.99 20.43 3.38
CA ALA A 159 -2.98 20.84 4.79
C ALA A 159 -2.77 19.66 5.73
N GLU A 160 -3.31 18.49 5.42
CA GLU A 160 -3.08 17.25 6.18
C GLU A 160 -1.70 16.67 5.92
N LEU A 161 -1.30 16.61 4.65
CA LEU A 161 -0.05 15.96 4.23
C LEU A 161 1.20 16.75 4.65
N CYS A 162 1.18 18.07 4.49
CA CYS A 162 2.37 18.91 4.53
C CYS A 162 2.52 19.65 5.87
N THR A 163 2.39 18.92 6.97
CA THR A 163 2.49 19.45 8.34
C THR A 163 3.89 19.30 8.92
N GLY A 164 4.28 20.23 9.80
CA GLY A 164 5.54 20.15 10.56
C GLY A 164 6.77 19.91 9.69
N ALA A 165 7.51 18.85 9.98
CA ALA A 165 8.73 18.47 9.25
C ALA A 165 8.49 18.12 7.77
N TYR A 166 7.24 17.78 7.40
CA TYR A 166 6.89 17.38 6.04
C TYR A 166 6.62 18.56 5.10
N ALA A 167 6.45 19.79 5.61
CA ALA A 167 6.17 20.96 4.79
C ALA A 167 7.27 21.23 3.74
N THR A 168 8.54 21.17 4.16
CA THR A 168 9.70 21.33 3.26
C THR A 168 9.78 20.18 2.26
N LEU A 169 9.52 18.95 2.69
CA LEU A 169 9.56 17.76 1.83
C LEU A 169 8.46 17.82 0.75
N CYS A 170 7.26 18.25 1.11
CA CYS A 170 6.17 18.50 0.17
C CYS A 170 6.55 19.53 -0.90
N THR A 171 7.17 20.64 -0.49
CA THR A 171 7.62 21.68 -1.42
C THR A 171 8.64 21.12 -2.42
N GLN A 172 9.59 20.31 -1.94
CA GLN A 172 10.57 19.63 -2.78
C GLN A 172 9.93 18.61 -3.75
N ALA A 173 8.82 17.98 -3.33
CA ALA A 173 8.04 17.07 -4.16
C ALA A 173 7.05 17.78 -5.11
N GLY A 174 7.07 19.11 -5.15
CA GLY A 174 6.21 19.90 -6.04
C GLY A 174 4.75 19.97 -5.60
N ILE A 175 4.45 19.76 -4.32
CA ILE A 175 3.13 19.97 -3.74
C ILE A 175 3.00 21.44 -3.33
N SER A 176 2.32 22.23 -4.16
CA SER A 176 2.08 23.67 -3.98
C SER A 176 0.71 23.98 -3.43
#